data_AF-A0A7D7UBJ2-F1
#
_entry.id   AF-A0A7D7UBJ2-F1
#
_cell.length_a   1.000
_cell.length_b   1.000
_cell.length_c   1.000
_cell.angle_alpha   90.00
_cell.angle_beta   90.00
_cell.angle_gamma   90.00
#
_symmetry.space_group_name_H-M   'P 1'
#
loop_
_entity.id
_entity.type
_entity.pdbx_description
1 polymer ?
#
loop_
_entity_poly.entity_id
_entity_poly.type
_entity_poly.pdbx_seq_one_letter_code
_entity_poly.pdbx_strand_id
1 'polypeptide(L)'
;MNKCVSGVTRFNLSKDKFRKIRITIPSLSIQNKVVNILDNLYQISGDLSQGIPLEISLRQKQYEYYRDQIFNYLNPFQVYK
;
A
#
# COMPACT_ATOMS: atom_id res chain seq x y z
N MET A 1 -21.81 -3.83 -16.50
CA MET A 1 -20.70 -2.93 -16.15
C MET A 1 -20.57 -1.87 -17.23
N ASN A 2 -20.93 -0.61 -16.95
CA ASN A 2 -20.75 0.47 -17.93
C ASN A 2 -19.25 0.77 -18.07
N LYS A 3 -18.64 0.31 -19.16
CA LYS A 3 -17.22 0.60 -19.47
C LYS A 3 -17.08 2.10 -19.76
N CYS A 4 -16.60 2.85 -18.77
CA CYS A 4 -16.37 4.29 -18.89
C CYS A 4 -15.00 4.62 -19.49
N VAL A 5 -14.07 3.67 -19.43
CA VAL A 5 -12.74 3.73 -20.03
C VAL A 5 -12.74 3.00 -21.37
N SER A 6 -12.06 3.56 -22.37
CA SER A 6 -11.93 3.01 -23.71
C SER A 6 -10.49 3.09 -24.20
N GLY A 7 -10.07 2.17 -25.08
CA GLY A 7 -8.71 2.09 -25.63
C GLY A 7 -7.98 0.83 -25.17
N VAL A 8 -7.09 0.33 -26.04
CA VAL A 8 -6.29 -0.89 -25.81
C VAL A 8 -4.82 -0.56 -25.53
N THR A 9 -4.26 0.43 -26.25
CA THR A 9 -2.87 0.89 -26.06
C THR A 9 -2.78 2.19 -25.25
N ARG A 10 -3.76 3.10 -25.38
CA ARG A 10 -3.89 4.29 -24.53
C ARG A 10 -5.31 4.35 -23.97
N PHE A 11 -5.42 4.24 -22.66
CA PHE A 11 -6.71 4.35 -21.98
C PHE A 11 -7.20 5.80 -21.98
N ASN A 12 -8.45 6.00 -22.37
CA ASN A 12 -9.12 7.29 -22.42
C ASN A 12 -10.44 7.23 -21.64
N LEU A 13 -10.70 8.27 -20.84
CA LEU A 13 -11.91 8.43 -20.04
C LEU A 13 -12.71 9.64 -20.58
N SER A 14 -13.88 9.40 -21.15
CA SER A 14 -14.74 10.48 -21.67
C SER A 14 -15.52 11.15 -20.53
N LYS A 15 -15.49 12.49 -20.50
CA LYS A 15 -16.23 13.31 -19.51
C LYS A 15 -17.73 12.99 -19.49
N ASP A 16 -18.33 12.77 -20.66
CA ASP A 16 -19.75 12.46 -20.79
C ASP A 16 -20.12 11.08 -20.27
N LYS A 17 -19.23 10.09 -20.43
CA LYS A 17 -19.41 8.74 -19.88
C LYS A 17 -19.21 8.74 -18.37
N PHE A 18 -18.20 9.47 -17.87
CA PHE A 18 -17.92 9.60 -16.45
C PHE A 18 -19.11 10.22 -15.68
N ARG A 19 -19.71 11.29 -16.21
CA ARG A 19 -20.89 11.94 -15.59
C ARG A 19 -22.12 11.02 -15.51
N LYS A 20 -22.22 10.00 -16.36
CA LYS A 20 -23.35 9.05 -16.38
C LYS A 20 -23.19 7.92 -15.36
N ILE A 21 -22.05 7.82 -14.66
CA ILE A 21 -21.85 6.84 -13.59
C ILE A 21 -22.83 7.16 -12.46
N ARG A 22 -23.74 6.23 -12.17
CA ARG A 22 -24.67 6.33 -11.04
C ARG A 22 -24.02 5.69 -9.83
N ILE A 23 -23.82 6.47 -8.79
CA ILE A 23 -23.34 6.00 -7.48
C ILE A 23 -24.53 6.08 -6.52
N THR A 24 -24.85 4.97 -5.87
CA THR A 24 -25.85 4.94 -4.80
C THR A 24 -25.24 5.54 -3.54
N ILE A 25 -25.85 6.60 -3.01
CA ILE A 25 -25.41 7.26 -1.78
C ILE A 25 -26.28 6.74 -0.63
N PRO A 26 -25.73 5.95 0.31
CA PRO A 26 -26.49 5.44 1.46
C PRO A 26 -26.72 6.55 2.52
N SER A 27 -27.40 6.26 3.62
CA SER A 27 -27.60 7.24 4.71
C SER A 27 -26.28 7.67 5.35
N LEU A 28 -26.23 8.88 5.92
CA LEU A 28 -25.01 9.47 6.49
C LEU A 28 -24.38 8.61 7.59
N SER A 29 -25.22 7.97 8.42
CA SER A 29 -24.75 7.04 9.46
C SER A 29 -23.97 5.86 8.87
N ILE A 30 -24.48 5.26 7.79
CA ILE A 30 -23.80 4.16 7.11
C ILE A 30 -22.51 4.66 6.46
N GLN A 31 -22.54 5.82 5.80
CA GLN A 31 -21.34 6.41 5.18
C GLN A 31 -20.21 6.58 6.19
N ASN A 32 -20.49 7.17 7.36
CA ASN A 32 -19.49 7.37 8.42
C ASN A 32 -18.92 6.04 8.91
N LYS A 33 -19.77 5.01 9.04
CA LYS A 33 -19.32 3.67 9.43
C LYS A 33 -18.37 3.08 8.39
N VAL A 34 -18.68 3.17 7.10
CA VAL A 34 -17.79 2.58 6.08
C VAL A 34 -16.49 3.39 5.97
N VAL A 35 -16.54 4.72 6.06
CA VAL A 35 -15.33 5.56 6.08
C VAL A 35 -14.43 5.17 7.24
N ASN A 36 -14.95 5.07 8.46
CA ASN A 36 -14.15 4.67 9.61
C ASN A 36 -13.49 3.28 9.41
N ILE A 37 -14.22 2.30 8.88
CA ILE A 37 -13.64 0.97 8.60
C ILE A 37 -12.54 1.06 7.54
N LEU A 38 -12.78 1.78 6.44
CA LEU A 38 -11.82 1.92 5.35
C LEU A 38 -10.56 2.69 5.79
N ASP A 39 -10.71 3.73 6.61
CA ASP A 39 -9.59 4.50 7.15
C ASP A 39 -8.72 3.63 8.05
N ASN A 40 -9.32 2.84 8.94
CA ASN A 40 -8.58 1.91 9.80
C ASN A 40 -7.84 0.84 8.97
N LEU A 41 -8.48 0.30 7.92
CA LEU A 41 -7.83 -0.66 7.03
C LEU A 41 -6.69 -0.02 6.23
N TYR A 42 -6.87 1.22 5.78
CA TYR A 42 -5.86 1.94 5.03
C TYR A 42 -4.64 2.27 5.91
N GLN A 43 -4.86 2.71 7.16
CA GLN A 43 -3.78 2.95 8.12
C GLN A 43 -2.93 1.69 8.40
N ILE A 44 -3.56 0.52 8.44
CA ILE A 44 -2.84 -0.73 8.69
C ILE A 44 -2.09 -1.21 7.44
N SER A 45 -2.72 -1.15 6.27
CA SER A 45 -2.24 -1.84 5.06
C SER A 45 -1.50 -0.95 4.05
N GLY A 46 -1.89 0.31 3.95
CA GLY A 46 -1.55 1.17 2.82
C GLY A 46 -0.76 2.43 3.19
N ASP A 47 -0.76 2.82 4.46
CA ASP A 47 0.06 3.94 4.91
C ASP A 47 1.55 3.53 4.86
N LEU A 48 2.35 4.27 4.11
CA LEU A 48 3.78 4.04 3.98
C LEU A 48 4.54 4.49 5.24
N SER A 49 3.95 5.39 6.02
CA SER A 49 4.55 5.96 7.22
C SER A 49 4.15 5.24 8.50
N GLN A 50 3.19 4.31 8.43
CA GLN A 50 2.67 3.56 9.57
C GLN A 50 2.32 2.12 9.12
N GLY A 51 1.74 1.31 10.01
CA GLY A 51 1.21 0.00 9.65
C GLY A 51 2.25 -1.00 9.12
N ILE A 52 1.76 -1.92 8.28
CA ILE A 52 2.52 -3.07 7.77
C ILE A 52 3.71 -2.65 6.88
N PRO A 53 3.59 -1.68 5.96
CA PRO A 53 4.72 -1.28 5.11
C PRO A 53 5.91 -0.75 5.93
N LEU A 54 5.65 0.06 6.95
CA LEU A 54 6.68 0.54 7.87
C LEU A 54 7.34 -0.62 8.62
N GLU A 55 6.52 -1.51 9.20
CA GLU A 55 6.99 -2.67 9.95
C GLU A 55 7.89 -3.58 9.11
N ILE A 56 7.53 -3.83 7.84
CA ILE A 56 8.36 -4.60 6.90
C ILE A 56 9.71 -3.91 6.68
N SER A 57 9.72 -2.58 6.47
CA SER A 57 10.96 -1.83 6.29
C SER A 57 11.88 -1.92 7.52
N LEU A 58 11.31 -1.81 8.72
CA LEU A 58 12.06 -1.93 9.97
C LEU A 58 12.61 -3.35 10.16
N ARG A 59 11.81 -4.39 9.89
CA ARG A 59 12.25 -5.79 9.97
C ARG A 59 13.33 -6.12 8.95
N GLN A 60 13.27 -5.52 7.77
CA GLN A 60 14.32 -5.68 6.76
C GLN A 60 15.65 -5.09 7.25
N LYS A 61 15.64 -3.88 7.82
CA LYS A 61 16.83 -3.27 8.43
C LYS A 61 17.37 -4.09 9.58
N GLN A 62 16.48 -4.61 10.44
CA GLN A 62 16.84 -5.48 11.54
C GLN A 62 17.50 -6.77 11.06
N TYR A 63 16.93 -7.39 10.02
CA TYR A 63 17.49 -8.58 9.40
C TYR A 63 18.89 -8.32 8.82
N GLU A 64 19.07 -7.24 8.07
CA GLU A 64 20.37 -6.85 7.49
C GLU A 64 21.43 -6.66 8.58
N TYR A 65 21.08 -5.94 9.65
CA TYR A 65 21.98 -5.75 10.79
C TYR A 65 22.42 -7.09 11.38
N TYR A 66 21.49 -7.98 11.73
CA TYR A 66 21.86 -9.26 12.34
C TYR A 66 22.57 -10.21 11.38
N ARG A 67 22.21 -10.22 10.10
CA ARG A 67 22.90 -10.97 9.06
C ARG A 67 24.38 -10.56 9.00
N ASP A 68 24.64 -9.27 8.97
CA ASP A 68 26.00 -8.75 8.86
C ASP A 68 26.81 -8.99 10.15
N GLN A 69 26.17 -8.88 11.33
CA GLN A 69 26.80 -9.25 12.61
C GLN A 69 27.19 -10.73 12.67
N ILE A 70 26.28 -11.63 12.27
CA ILE A 70 26.55 -13.07 12.22
C ILE A 70 27.66 -13.37 11.20
N PHE A 71 27.60 -12.75 10.02
CA PHE A 71 28.63 -12.92 9.00
C PHE A 71 30.02 -12.51 9.51
N ASN A 72 30.12 -11.36 10.18
CA ASN A 72 31.37 -10.88 10.77
C ASN A 72 31.87 -11.80 11.90
N TYR A 73 30.96 -12.31 12.72
CA TYR A 73 31.29 -13.28 13.77
C TYR A 73 31.85 -14.58 13.19
N LEU A 74 31.26 -15.08 12.09
CA LEU A 74 31.70 -16.32 11.43
C LEU A 74 32.97 -16.15 10.59
N ASN A 75 33.27 -14.93 10.14
CA ASN A 75 34.45 -14.60 9.32
C ASN A 75 35.38 -13.57 9.99
N PRO A 76 35.96 -13.86 11.17
CA PRO A 76 36.75 -12.89 11.94
C PRO A 76 38.04 -12.43 11.24
N PHE A 77 38.49 -13.15 10.21
CA PHE A 77 39.75 -12.89 9.50
C PHE A 77 39.57 -12.13 8.17
N GLN A 78 38.35 -11.81 7.74
CA GLN A 78 38.13 -11.04 6.49
C GLN A 78 38.40 -9.54 6.63
N VAL A 79 38.61 -9.02 7.85
CA VAL A 79 38.89 -7.60 8.11
C VAL A 79 40.37 -7.22 7.79
N TYR A 80 41.25 -8.20 7.57
CA TYR A 80 42.71 -8.00 7.39
C TYR A 80 43.22 -8.29 5.98
N LYS A 81 42.50 -7.89 4.93
CA LYS A 81 43.02 -7.88 3.54
C LYS A 81 42.85 -6.53 2.90
#